data_AF-A0A060YUN3-F1
#
_entry.id   AF-A0A060YUN3-F1
#
_cell.length_a   1.000
_cell.length_b   1.000
_cell.length_c   1.000
_cell.angle_alpha   90.00
_cell.angle_beta   90.00
_cell.angle_gamma   90.00
#
_symmetry.space_group_name_H-M   'P 1'
#
loop_
_entity.id
_entity.type
_entity.pdbx_description
1 polymer ?
#
loop_
_entity_poly.entity_id
_entity_poly.type
_entity_poly.pdbx_seq_one_letter_code
_entity_poly.pdbx_strand_id
1 'polypeptide(L)'
;VSSPPCLRLNYIHWVENLVGGQGEPRRGIDIDTGASCIYPLLGASMNGWHYLATEVDDICFDYATRNVEQNNLSDLIKVPQKTLLMDALKSAIVYDFCICNPPLFANQLEAKGVNSRNPRRPPPSSVNTGGVTEIMAEGGELEFVKRIIHDSLQLKTRLLVTHAHIVFTNTTFWSPSVH
;
A
#
# COMPACT_ATOMS: atom_id res chain seq x y z
N VAL A 1 2.67 7.76 10.68
CA VAL A 1 2.88 6.40 11.22
C VAL A 1 1.98 5.45 10.46
N SER A 2 2.57 4.88 9.41
CA SER A 2 2.03 3.80 8.60
C SER A 2 1.75 2.56 9.48
N SER A 3 0.86 1.69 9.02
CA SER A 3 0.45 0.46 9.73
C SER A 3 1.66 -0.30 10.31
N PRO A 4 1.55 -0.96 11.48
CA PRO A 4 2.69 -1.55 12.18
C PRO A 4 3.58 -2.41 11.27
N PRO A 5 4.92 -2.36 11.39
CA PRO A 5 5.87 -3.00 10.46
C PRO A 5 5.58 -4.47 10.17
N CYS A 6 5.11 -5.23 11.17
CA CYS A 6 4.75 -6.64 11.04
C CYS A 6 3.64 -6.88 10.00
N LEU A 7 2.71 -5.93 9.87
CA LEU A 7 1.61 -6.02 8.93
C LEU A 7 2.04 -5.73 7.49
N ARG A 8 3.03 -4.86 7.31
CA ARG A 8 3.61 -4.54 6.00
C ARG A 8 4.47 -5.70 5.49
N LEU A 9 5.24 -6.33 6.37
CA LEU A 9 6.02 -7.55 6.07
C LEU A 9 5.14 -8.73 5.68
N ASN A 10 4.03 -8.96 6.40
CA ASN A 10 3.08 -10.02 6.06
C ASN A 10 2.56 -9.89 4.63
N TYR A 11 2.33 -8.65 4.16
CA TYR A 11 1.85 -8.43 2.82
C TYR A 11 2.94 -8.72 1.77
N ILE A 12 4.19 -8.34 2.02
CA ILE A 12 5.32 -8.69 1.14
C ILE A 12 5.47 -10.21 1.00
N HIS A 13 5.44 -10.96 2.10
CA HIS A 13 5.50 -12.43 2.04
C HIS A 13 4.30 -13.05 1.33
N TRP A 14 3.13 -12.45 1.45
CA TRP A 14 1.97 -12.92 0.72
C TRP A 14 2.12 -12.71 -0.79
N VAL A 15 2.60 -11.53 -1.22
CA VAL A 15 2.91 -11.26 -2.63
C VAL A 15 3.99 -12.19 -3.15
N GLU A 16 5.03 -12.46 -2.36
CA GLU A 16 6.09 -13.42 -2.68
C GLU A 16 5.52 -14.81 -3.03
N ASN A 17 4.59 -15.31 -2.22
CA ASN A 17 3.92 -16.58 -2.50
C ASN A 17 3.08 -16.55 -3.78
N LEU A 18 2.41 -15.43 -4.07
CA LEU A 18 1.60 -15.30 -5.29
C LEU A 18 2.43 -15.28 -6.57
N VAL A 19 3.59 -14.64 -6.56
CA VAL A 19 4.45 -14.51 -7.74
C VAL A 19 5.36 -15.73 -7.96
N GLY A 20 5.13 -16.82 -7.24
CA GLY A 20 5.85 -18.08 -7.43
C GLY A 20 7.01 -18.33 -6.47
N GLY A 21 7.06 -17.61 -5.33
CA GLY A 21 8.06 -17.80 -4.28
C GLY A 21 9.33 -16.97 -4.44
N GLN A 22 10.36 -17.32 -3.66
CA GLN A 22 11.64 -16.60 -3.63
C GLN A 22 12.55 -16.91 -4.82
N GLY A 23 13.44 -15.96 -5.16
CA GLY A 23 14.65 -16.23 -5.95
C GLY A 23 14.70 -15.59 -7.33
N GLU A 24 13.57 -15.18 -7.91
CA GLU A 24 13.55 -14.52 -9.22
C GLU A 24 13.43 -12.98 -9.08
N PRO A 25 14.17 -12.18 -9.86
CA PRO A 25 13.98 -10.74 -9.93
C PRO A 25 12.56 -10.43 -10.40
N ARG A 26 11.85 -9.57 -9.65
CA ARG A 26 10.47 -9.16 -9.95
C ARG A 26 10.37 -7.66 -10.14
N ARG A 27 9.36 -7.24 -10.89
CA ARG A 27 8.97 -5.84 -11.08
C ARG A 27 7.59 -5.61 -10.50
N GLY A 28 7.53 -4.79 -9.46
CA GLY A 28 6.31 -4.37 -8.79
C GLY A 28 5.92 -2.93 -9.12
N ILE A 29 4.64 -2.63 -8.99
CA ILE A 29 4.13 -1.26 -8.82
C ILE A 29 3.61 -1.12 -7.40
N ASP A 30 3.94 -0.01 -6.73
CA ASP A 30 3.30 0.40 -5.48
C ASP A 30 2.49 1.68 -5.73
N ILE A 31 1.16 1.57 -5.64
CA ILE A 31 0.24 2.70 -5.83
C ILE A 31 0.01 3.38 -4.48
N ASP A 32 0.17 4.70 -4.45
CA ASP A 32 0.11 5.54 -3.25
C ASP A 32 1.10 5.04 -2.18
N THR A 33 2.39 5.07 -2.54
CA THR A 33 3.47 4.54 -1.69
C THR A 33 3.62 5.26 -0.35
N GLY A 34 3.10 6.49 -0.27
CA GLY A 34 3.15 7.36 0.90
C GLY A 34 4.57 7.80 1.25
N ALA A 35 4.69 8.71 2.22
CA ALA A 35 5.99 9.25 2.65
C ALA A 35 7.02 8.18 3.04
N SER A 36 6.55 7.03 3.55
CA SER A 36 7.44 5.95 4.01
C SER A 36 8.07 5.13 2.90
N CYS A 37 7.46 5.04 1.71
CA CYS A 37 7.89 4.13 0.64
C CYS A 37 8.09 2.68 1.11
N ILE A 38 7.29 2.22 2.08
CA ILE A 38 7.63 1.04 2.89
C ILE A 38 7.62 -0.28 2.10
N TYR A 39 6.68 -0.47 1.16
CA TYR A 39 6.65 -1.72 0.38
C TYR A 39 7.80 -1.82 -0.62
N PRO A 40 8.12 -0.77 -1.39
CA PRO A 40 9.31 -0.75 -2.23
C PRO A 40 10.59 -1.00 -1.44
N LEU A 41 10.77 -0.32 -0.30
CA LEU A 41 11.96 -0.50 0.53
C LEU A 41 12.08 -1.94 1.04
N LEU A 42 11.02 -2.51 1.61
CA LEU A 42 11.03 -3.89 2.10
C LEU A 42 11.29 -4.90 0.98
N GLY A 43 10.56 -4.82 -0.12
CA GLY A 43 10.71 -5.77 -1.23
C GLY A 43 12.06 -5.65 -1.95
N ALA A 44 12.59 -4.44 -2.11
CA ALA A 44 13.92 -4.23 -2.68
C ALA A 44 15.01 -4.79 -1.75
N SER A 45 14.96 -4.48 -0.45
CA SER A 45 15.96 -4.94 0.52
C SER A 45 15.93 -6.45 0.77
N MET A 46 14.75 -7.06 0.81
CA MET A 46 14.59 -8.48 1.15
C MET A 46 14.71 -9.39 -0.07
N ASN A 47 14.17 -8.96 -1.21
CA ASN A 47 13.98 -9.81 -2.37
C ASN A 47 14.68 -9.29 -3.64
N GLY A 48 15.34 -8.13 -3.59
CA GLY A 48 15.97 -7.51 -4.77
C GLY A 48 14.95 -7.09 -5.83
N TRP A 49 13.70 -6.86 -5.45
CA TRP A 49 12.64 -6.48 -6.39
C TRP A 49 12.81 -5.04 -6.89
N HIS A 50 12.51 -4.85 -8.17
CA HIS A 50 12.40 -3.53 -8.76
C HIS A 50 11.00 -2.98 -8.56
N TYR A 51 10.89 -1.70 -8.25
CA TYR A 51 9.63 -1.01 -8.00
C TYR A 51 9.49 0.25 -8.82
N LEU A 52 8.26 0.45 -9.30
CA LEU A 52 7.74 1.77 -9.62
C LEU A 52 6.78 2.19 -8.50
N ALA A 53 7.15 3.20 -7.72
CA ALA A 53 6.37 3.68 -6.60
C ALA A 53 5.72 5.02 -6.95
N THR A 54 4.39 5.03 -7.12
CA THR A 54 3.66 6.23 -7.53
C THR A 54 3.11 6.98 -6.31
N GLU A 55 3.15 8.31 -6.38
CA GLU A 55 2.59 9.19 -5.34
C GLU A 55 2.09 10.48 -5.99
N VAL A 56 0.95 10.97 -5.51
CA VAL A 56 0.30 12.20 -6.00
C VAL A 56 0.47 13.38 -5.04
N ASP A 57 0.71 13.11 -3.76
CA ASP A 57 1.00 14.14 -2.77
C ASP A 57 2.47 14.57 -2.80
N ASP A 58 2.71 15.87 -2.98
CA ASP A 58 4.07 16.42 -3.15
C ASP A 58 4.95 16.19 -1.90
N ILE A 59 4.37 16.23 -0.70
CA ILE A 59 5.12 15.98 0.55
C ILE A 59 5.52 14.51 0.64
N CYS A 60 4.57 13.60 0.41
CA CYS A 60 4.83 12.17 0.41
C CYS A 60 5.86 11.77 -0.65
N PHE A 61 5.78 12.36 -1.85
CA PHE A 61 6.76 12.19 -2.91
C PHE A 61 8.18 12.58 -2.46
N ASP A 62 8.35 13.75 -1.84
CA ASP A 62 9.66 14.23 -1.38
C ASP A 62 10.27 13.30 -0.33
N TYR A 63 9.45 12.85 0.64
CA TYR A 63 9.90 11.92 1.68
C TYR A 63 10.19 10.53 1.12
N ALA A 64 9.34 10.00 0.24
CA ALA A 64 9.54 8.69 -0.38
C ALA A 64 10.85 8.66 -1.18
N THR A 65 11.09 9.69 -2.00
CA THR A 65 12.32 9.85 -2.78
C THR A 65 13.55 9.90 -1.86
N ARG A 66 13.51 10.74 -0.82
CA ARG A 66 14.60 10.85 0.16
C ARG A 66 14.87 9.52 0.87
N ASN A 67 13.83 8.79 1.26
CA ASN A 67 13.96 7.50 1.93
C ASN A 67 14.63 6.45 1.01
N VAL A 68 14.28 6.44 -0.28
CA VAL A 68 14.92 5.56 -1.27
C VAL A 68 16.41 5.89 -1.42
N GLU A 69 16.73 7.17 -1.56
CA GLU A 69 18.11 7.66 -1.70
C GLU A 69 18.95 7.34 -0.47
N GLN A 70 18.43 7.60 0.74
CA GLN A 70 19.14 7.35 1.99
C GLN A 70 19.44 5.87 2.24
N ASN A 71 18.63 4.97 1.67
CA ASN A 71 18.87 3.53 1.73
C ASN A 71 19.70 2.98 0.56
N ASN A 72 20.15 3.84 -0.37
CA ASN A 72 20.89 3.48 -1.58
C ASN A 72 20.14 2.47 -2.47
N LEU A 73 18.82 2.61 -2.58
CA LEU A 73 17.96 1.70 -3.35
C LEU A 73 17.45 2.31 -4.66
N SER A 74 18.00 3.44 -5.09
CA SER A 74 17.56 4.18 -6.28
C SER A 74 17.68 3.39 -7.60
N ASP A 75 18.50 2.34 -7.64
CA ASP A 75 18.60 1.45 -8.80
C ASP A 75 17.45 0.44 -8.89
N LEU A 76 16.86 0.09 -7.73
CA LEU A 76 15.75 -0.83 -7.62
C LEU A 76 14.40 -0.09 -7.61
N ILE A 77 14.32 1.09 -6.96
CA ILE A 77 13.07 1.81 -6.73
C ILE A 77 13.09 3.14 -7.49
N LYS A 78 12.07 3.35 -8.34
CA LYS A 78 11.82 4.63 -9.01
C LYS A 78 10.55 5.26 -8.45
N VAL A 79 10.67 6.51 -8.00
CA VAL A 79 9.57 7.36 -7.54
C VAL A 79 9.39 8.50 -8.54
N PRO A 80 8.60 8.35 -9.61
CA PRO A 80 8.41 9.42 -10.58
C PRO A 80 7.40 10.45 -10.06
N GLN A 81 7.66 11.73 -10.33
CA GLN A 81 6.80 12.82 -9.88
C GLN A 81 5.44 12.77 -10.61
N LYS A 82 4.34 12.85 -9.85
CA LYS A 82 2.96 13.01 -10.36
C LYS A 82 2.56 12.01 -11.44
N THR A 83 3.12 10.80 -11.38
CA THR A 83 2.80 9.76 -12.35
C THR A 83 1.59 8.98 -11.83
N LEU A 84 0.47 9.10 -12.52
CA LEU A 84 -0.67 8.24 -12.29
C LEU A 84 -0.37 6.84 -12.79
N LEU A 85 -1.04 5.83 -12.24
CA LEU A 85 -0.90 4.43 -12.63
C LEU A 85 -0.99 4.25 -14.16
N MET A 86 -1.89 4.97 -14.82
CA MET A 86 -2.04 4.90 -16.28
C MET A 86 -0.83 5.43 -17.05
N ASP A 87 -0.12 6.43 -16.51
CA ASP A 87 1.07 6.99 -17.16
C ASP A 87 2.28 6.05 -17.01
N ALA A 88 2.42 5.45 -15.84
CA ALA A 88 3.38 4.38 -15.55
C ALA A 88 3.26 3.20 -16.54
N LEU A 89 2.03 2.84 -16.87
CA LEU A 89 1.70 1.66 -17.67
C LEU A 89 1.69 1.90 -19.19
N LYS A 90 1.93 3.14 -19.64
CA LYS A 90 2.16 3.44 -21.07
C LYS A 90 3.46 2.83 -21.59
N SER A 91 4.41 2.52 -20.70
CA SER A 91 5.67 1.86 -21.06
C SER A 91 5.44 0.42 -21.57
N ALA A 92 6.41 -0.11 -22.32
CA ALA A 92 6.39 -1.51 -22.78
C ALA A 92 6.83 -2.51 -21.68
N ILE A 93 6.93 -2.05 -20.44
CA ILE A 93 7.37 -2.86 -19.30
C ILE A 93 6.20 -3.71 -18.80
N VAL A 94 6.44 -5.01 -18.63
CA VAL A 94 5.51 -5.91 -17.96
C VAL A 94 5.88 -5.96 -16.48
N TYR A 95 4.87 -5.82 -15.62
CA TYR A 95 5.01 -5.90 -14.17
C TYR A 95 4.43 -7.22 -13.66
N ASP A 96 5.14 -7.85 -12.71
CA ASP A 96 4.74 -9.10 -12.07
C ASP A 96 3.58 -8.88 -11.10
N PHE A 97 3.57 -7.75 -10.40
CA PHE A 97 2.54 -7.45 -9.41
C PHE A 97 2.30 -5.95 -9.23
N CYS A 98 1.15 -5.63 -8.65
CA CYS A 98 0.84 -4.31 -8.11
C CYS A 98 0.37 -4.45 -6.66
N ILE A 99 0.92 -3.59 -5.80
CA ILE A 99 0.55 -3.41 -4.40
C ILE A 99 -0.09 -2.02 -4.26
N CYS A 100 -1.07 -1.94 -3.38
CA CYS A 100 -1.65 -0.68 -2.93
C CYS A 100 -2.17 -0.88 -1.50
N ASN A 101 -2.03 0.15 -0.67
CA ASN A 101 -2.69 0.25 0.62
C ASN A 101 -3.71 1.40 0.56
N PRO A 102 -4.96 1.12 0.15
CA PRO A 102 -5.94 2.14 -0.16
C PRO A 102 -6.34 2.97 1.07
N PRO A 103 -6.83 4.20 0.85
CA PRO A 103 -7.36 5.03 1.93
C PRO A 103 -8.58 4.37 2.58
N LEU A 104 -8.57 4.32 3.91
CA LEU A 104 -9.49 3.50 4.71
C LEU A 104 -10.89 4.12 4.90
N PHE A 105 -11.05 5.44 4.76
CA PHE A 105 -12.27 6.14 5.19
C PHE A 105 -12.92 6.93 4.05
N ALA A 106 -14.25 6.96 4.00
CA ALA A 106 -14.98 7.80 3.04
C ALA A 106 -15.10 9.25 3.51
N ASN A 107 -15.04 9.49 4.83
CA ASN A 107 -15.22 10.81 5.42
C ASN A 107 -14.59 10.91 6.83
N GLN A 108 -14.56 12.13 7.36
CA GLN A 108 -13.95 12.42 8.66
C GLN A 108 -14.72 11.79 9.85
N LEU A 109 -16.03 11.52 9.71
CA LEU A 109 -16.81 10.85 10.76
C LEU A 109 -16.38 9.39 10.90
N GLU A 110 -16.16 8.72 9.78
CA GLU A 110 -15.65 7.35 9.75
C GLU A 110 -14.23 7.28 10.30
N ALA A 111 -13.36 8.22 9.92
CA ALA A 111 -11.99 8.32 10.43
C ALA A 111 -11.92 8.56 11.95
N LYS A 112 -12.91 9.24 12.53
CA LYS A 112 -13.03 9.46 13.98
C LYS A 112 -13.59 8.24 14.74
N GLY A 113 -14.05 7.20 14.05
CA GLY A 113 -14.56 5.97 14.68
C GLY A 113 -15.86 6.17 15.48
N VAL A 114 -16.59 7.26 15.25
CA VAL A 114 -17.82 7.60 16.00
C VAL A 114 -19.03 6.74 15.61
N ASN A 115 -18.92 5.95 14.53
CA ASN A 115 -19.96 5.04 14.04
C ASN A 115 -20.01 3.70 14.80
N SER A 116 -19.75 3.70 16.12
CA SER A 116 -19.86 2.50 16.94
C SER A 116 -21.29 2.33 17.46
N ARG A 117 -21.90 1.16 17.19
CA ARG A 117 -23.21 0.79 17.79
C ARG A 117 -23.15 0.62 19.31
N ASN A 118 -21.94 0.47 19.85
CA ASN A 118 -21.69 0.39 21.29
C ASN A 118 -20.90 1.62 21.75
N PRO A 119 -21.50 2.53 22.55
CA PRO A 119 -20.82 3.72 23.06
C PRO A 119 -19.72 3.41 24.09
N ARG A 120 -19.65 2.17 24.60
CA ARG A 120 -18.58 1.70 25.50
C ARG A 120 -17.40 1.04 24.75
N ARG A 121 -17.36 1.13 23.42
CA ARG A 121 -16.23 0.58 22.64
C ARG A 121 -14.94 1.28 23.08
N PRO A 122 -13.90 0.55 23.52
CA PRO A 122 -12.61 1.14 23.84
C PRO A 122 -12.03 1.85 22.61
N PRO A 123 -11.35 2.99 22.78
CA PRO A 123 -10.67 3.65 21.68
C PRO A 123 -9.57 2.73 21.12
N PRO A 124 -9.26 2.83 19.82
CA PRO A 124 -8.15 2.08 19.24
C PRO A 124 -6.84 2.44 19.95
N SER A 125 -5.98 1.43 20.16
CA SER A 125 -4.65 1.59 20.77
C SER A 125 -3.62 2.20 19.82
N SER A 126 -3.98 2.38 18.54
CA SER A 126 -3.16 2.98 17.49
C SER A 126 -3.67 4.38 17.14
N VAL A 127 -2.75 5.32 16.93
CA VAL A 127 -3.07 6.66 16.44
C VAL A 127 -2.92 6.70 14.93
N ASN A 128 -3.98 7.12 14.22
CA ASN A 128 -3.90 7.41 12.80
C ASN A 128 -3.21 8.77 12.60
N THR A 129 -2.09 8.77 11.88
CA THR A 129 -1.28 9.97 11.60
C THR A 129 -1.08 10.17 10.09
N GLY A 130 -1.84 9.44 9.26
CA GLY A 130 -1.80 9.63 7.82
C GLY A 130 -2.37 10.98 7.41
N GLY A 131 -1.86 11.53 6.32
CA GLY A 131 -2.42 12.73 5.69
C GLY A 131 -3.88 12.50 5.25
N VAL A 132 -4.65 13.57 5.05
CA VAL A 132 -6.08 13.48 4.69
C VAL A 132 -6.29 12.57 3.46
N THR A 133 -5.41 12.65 2.48
CA THR A 133 -5.44 11.83 1.25
C THR A 133 -5.01 10.38 1.47
N GLU A 134 -4.14 10.09 2.45
CA GLU A 134 -3.76 8.71 2.82
C GLU A 134 -4.85 7.99 3.59
N ILE A 135 -5.73 8.73 4.27
CA ILE A 135 -6.76 8.16 5.14
C ILE A 135 -8.16 8.25 4.55
N MET A 136 -8.40 9.19 3.63
CA MET A 136 -9.72 9.45 3.09
C MET A 136 -9.74 9.55 1.56
N ALA A 137 -10.73 8.91 0.94
CA ALA A 137 -11.09 9.10 -0.46
C ALA A 137 -12.61 9.16 -0.61
N GLU A 138 -13.09 9.86 -1.65
CA GLU A 138 -14.51 9.85 -1.98
C GLU A 138 -14.99 8.42 -2.27
N GLY A 139 -16.04 8.00 -1.55
CA GLY A 139 -16.56 6.63 -1.58
C GLY A 139 -15.75 5.60 -0.78
N GLY A 140 -14.69 6.06 -0.09
CA GLY A 140 -13.82 5.24 0.75
C GLY A 140 -13.09 4.15 -0.04
N GLU A 141 -12.67 3.13 0.69
CA GLU A 141 -11.94 1.98 0.14
C GLU A 141 -12.68 1.29 -1.01
N LEU A 142 -14.00 1.10 -0.89
CA LEU A 142 -14.79 0.36 -1.89
C LEU A 142 -14.70 0.99 -3.27
N GLU A 143 -14.91 2.30 -3.37
CA GLU A 143 -14.82 3.01 -4.65
C GLU A 143 -13.38 3.12 -5.15
N PHE A 144 -12.40 3.16 -4.24
CA PHE A 144 -10.99 3.11 -4.61
C PHE A 144 -10.60 1.77 -5.24
N VAL A 145 -10.97 0.65 -4.62
CA VAL A 145 -10.71 -0.70 -5.15
C VAL A 145 -11.46 -0.94 -6.46
N LYS A 146 -12.69 -0.45 -6.60
CA LYS A 146 -13.43 -0.51 -7.87
C LYS A 146 -12.71 0.20 -9.01
N ARG A 147 -12.10 1.37 -8.73
CA ARG A 147 -11.28 2.10 -9.72
C ARG A 147 -10.07 1.27 -10.13
N ILE A 148 -9.35 0.68 -9.18
CA ILE A 148 -8.21 -0.21 -9.49
C ILE A 148 -8.63 -1.41 -10.35
N ILE A 149 -9.76 -2.05 -10.02
CA ILE A 149 -10.28 -3.18 -10.82
C ILE A 149 -10.68 -2.71 -12.22
N HIS A 150 -11.32 -1.55 -12.33
CA HIS A 150 -11.68 -0.99 -13.62
C HIS A 150 -10.45 -0.73 -14.48
N ASP A 151 -9.42 -0.12 -13.90
CA ASP A 151 -8.15 0.15 -14.58
C ASP A 151 -7.47 -1.16 -14.98
N SER A 152 -7.43 -2.17 -14.11
CA SER A 152 -6.82 -3.47 -14.42
C SER A 152 -7.48 -4.18 -15.60
N LEU A 153 -8.80 -4.06 -15.75
CA LEU A 153 -9.55 -4.59 -16.90
C LEU A 153 -9.15 -3.91 -18.22
N GLN A 154 -8.75 -2.64 -18.19
CA GLN A 154 -8.21 -1.93 -19.36
C GLN A 154 -6.77 -2.37 -19.67
N LEU A 155 -6.02 -2.77 -18.63
CA LEU A 155 -4.59 -3.07 -18.70
C LEU A 155 -4.28 -4.53 -19.08
N LYS A 156 -5.28 -5.43 -19.05
CA LYS A 156 -5.26 -6.82 -19.53
C LYS A 156 -3.94 -7.58 -19.26
N THR A 157 -3.00 -7.57 -20.21
CA THR A 157 -1.76 -8.38 -20.18
C THR A 157 -0.54 -7.63 -19.60
N ARG A 158 -0.70 -6.37 -19.18
CA ARG A 158 0.42 -5.55 -18.68
C ARG A 158 0.69 -5.71 -17.18
N LEU A 159 -0.25 -6.29 -16.44
CA LEU A 159 -0.12 -6.65 -15.02
C LEU A 159 -0.56 -8.10 -14.83
N LEU A 160 0.33 -8.92 -14.28
CA LEU A 160 0.04 -10.34 -14.04
C LEU A 160 -0.87 -10.53 -12.82
N VAL A 161 -0.72 -9.69 -11.78
CA VAL A 161 -1.50 -9.77 -10.53
C VAL A 161 -1.81 -8.37 -10.00
N THR A 162 -3.10 -8.04 -9.85
CA THR A 162 -3.55 -6.86 -9.11
C THR A 162 -4.23 -7.28 -7.82
N HIS A 163 -3.68 -6.89 -6.67
CA HIS A 163 -4.36 -7.07 -5.38
C HIS A 163 -4.28 -5.79 -4.54
N ALA A 164 -5.40 -5.45 -3.91
CA ALA A 164 -5.48 -4.43 -2.88
C ALA A 164 -5.71 -5.15 -1.55
N HIS A 165 -4.85 -4.93 -0.55
CA HIS A 165 -4.99 -5.60 0.74
C HIS A 165 -5.67 -4.68 1.74
N ILE A 166 -6.79 -5.18 2.26
CA ILE A 166 -7.60 -4.54 3.30
C ILE A 166 -7.00 -4.93 4.64
N VAL A 167 -6.51 -3.97 5.40
CA VAL A 167 -6.19 -4.21 6.82
C VAL A 167 -7.33 -3.67 7.67
N PHE A 168 -8.21 -4.56 8.11
CA PHE A 168 -9.02 -4.30 9.27
C PHE A 168 -8.12 -4.29 10.51
N THR A 169 -7.89 -3.12 11.11
CA THR A 169 -7.36 -3.04 12.48
C THR A 169 -8.46 -3.42 13.48
N ASN A 170 -8.87 -4.69 13.46
CA ASN A 170 -9.57 -5.30 14.59
C ASN A 170 -8.50 -5.95 15.48
N THR A 171 -7.91 -5.16 16.38
CA THR A 171 -7.24 -5.70 17.56
C THR A 171 -8.31 -6.26 18.52
N THR A 172 -8.81 -7.46 18.24
CA THR A 172 -9.26 -8.35 19.31
C THR A 172 -8.03 -9.03 19.87
N PHE A 173 -7.62 -8.59 21.06
CA PHE A 173 -6.67 -9.31 21.91
C PHE A 173 -7.09 -10.78 21.99
N TRP A 174 -6.22 -11.68 21.53
CA TRP A 174 -6.25 -13.06 21.94
C TRP A 174 -5.86 -13.10 23.41
N SER A 175 -6.82 -13.43 24.29
CA SER A 175 -6.52 -13.90 25.64
C SER A 175 -6.43 -15.42 25.56
N PRO A 176 -5.26 -16.04 25.80
CA PRO A 176 -5.23 -17.42 26.22
C PRO A 176 -5.43 -17.41 27.74
N SER A 177 -6.65 -17.77 28.16
CA SER A 177 -6.90 -18.27 29.51
C SER A 177 -7.49 -19.66 29.38
N VAL A 178 -6.64 -20.69 29.53
CA VAL A 178 -6.89 -22.07 29.97
C VAL A 178 -5.55 -22.83 29.80
N HIS A 179 -4.91 -23.48 30.77
CA HIS A 179 -5.22 -23.90 32.14
C HIS A 179 -3.98 -23.71 33.03
#